data_AF-A0ABD3UXW8-F1
#
_entry.id   AF-A0ABD3UXW8-F1
#
_cell.length_a   1.000
_cell.length_b   1.000
_cell.length_c   1.000
_cell.angle_alpha   90.00
_cell.angle_beta   90.00
_cell.angle_gamma   90.00
#
_symmetry.space_group_name_H-M   'P 1'
#
loop_
_entity.id
_entity.type
_entity.pdbx_description
1 polymer ?
#
loop_
_entity_poly.entity_id
_entity_poly.type
_entity_poly.pdbx_seq_one_letter_code
_entity_poly.pdbx_strand_id
1 'polypeptide(L)'
;MVVLRCRSCHPTCACVAEDLWSWSHETHKVNINDLMKQKFEYTDHSGQFGIGEEDSLSVQEDPVNHGQYVLSVFYRQGTFTHHDHDGNNCPNICHRGAEFYVNQNTKSTSIIVLDGRRWKTPRWRCGGQGEVYAYMTHDQKAGTDFNSWCDSLKSREIFHKVGCSDHDGIGIGTGVFHFQSGKWIKLTQRVYVTLWVNDHAEIHMIDILIRIQFNFGIDGLFISTFYAETTILFSNFRLSTDAPQLVQSQLVG
;
A
#
# COMPACT_ATOMS: atom_id res chain seq x y z
N MET A 1 -6.34 -3.73 -5.95
CA MET A 1 -6.51 -5.17 -5.67
C MET A 1 -5.24 -5.73 -5.05
N VAL A 2 -5.30 -6.30 -3.86
CA VAL A 2 -4.19 -7.02 -3.22
C VAL A 2 -4.47 -8.51 -3.30
N VAL A 3 -3.48 -9.31 -3.71
CA VAL A 3 -3.66 -10.77 -3.85
C VAL A 3 -2.69 -11.57 -2.97
N LEU A 4 -3.27 -12.49 -2.20
CA LEU A 4 -2.65 -13.29 -1.14
C LEU A 4 -2.44 -14.74 -1.62
N ARG A 5 -1.66 -15.56 -0.90
CA ARG A 5 -1.46 -16.96 -1.32
C ARG A 5 -1.74 -17.96 -0.20
N CYS A 6 -2.74 -18.80 -0.41
CA CYS A 6 -3.01 -19.96 0.45
C CYS A 6 -1.91 -21.03 0.31
N ARG A 7 -1.62 -21.73 1.42
CA ARG A 7 -0.73 -22.92 1.40
C ARG A 7 -1.49 -24.12 0.82
N SER A 8 -0.84 -24.80 -0.13
CA SER A 8 -1.14 -26.18 -0.58
C SER A 8 -2.62 -26.54 -0.78
N CYS A 9 -3.12 -26.34 -2.01
CA CYS A 9 -4.25 -27.14 -2.48
C CYS A 9 -3.83 -28.60 -2.70
N HIS A 10 -4.76 -29.53 -2.56
CA HIS A 10 -4.62 -30.89 -3.08
C HIS A 10 -4.57 -30.86 -4.61
N PRO A 11 -3.73 -31.66 -5.30
CA PRO A 11 -3.54 -31.58 -6.77
C PRO A 11 -4.77 -31.92 -7.62
N THR A 12 -5.87 -32.36 -7.00
CA THR A 12 -7.17 -32.63 -7.66
C THR A 12 -8.19 -31.49 -7.48
N CYS A 13 -7.87 -30.46 -6.71
CA CYS A 13 -8.76 -29.32 -6.48
C CYS A 13 -8.32 -28.14 -7.34
N ALA A 14 -9.18 -27.69 -8.25
CA ALA A 14 -8.97 -26.43 -8.96
C ALA A 14 -9.03 -25.27 -7.97
N CYS A 15 -7.88 -24.71 -7.63
CA CYS A 15 -7.81 -23.54 -6.77
C CYS A 15 -8.32 -22.33 -7.56
N VAL A 16 -9.52 -21.87 -7.25
CA VAL A 16 -10.01 -20.58 -7.73
C VAL A 16 -9.40 -19.46 -6.87
N ALA A 17 -9.21 -18.28 -7.48
CA ALA A 17 -8.95 -17.07 -6.73
C ALA A 17 -10.21 -16.72 -5.91
N GLU A 18 -10.08 -16.60 -4.60
CA GLU A 18 -11.20 -16.28 -3.69
C GLU A 18 -11.08 -14.85 -3.19
N ASP A 19 -12.18 -14.09 -3.22
CA ASP A 19 -12.23 -12.76 -2.62
C ASP A 19 -12.43 -12.87 -1.12
N LEU A 20 -11.40 -12.49 -0.37
CA LEU A 20 -11.44 -12.47 1.09
C LEU A 20 -12.27 -11.27 1.58
N TRP A 21 -12.11 -10.12 0.91
CA TRP A 21 -12.80 -8.89 1.26
C TRP A 21 -12.84 -7.91 0.07
N SER A 22 -13.90 -7.12 -0.03
CA SER A 22 -13.97 -6.03 -1.03
C SER A 22 -14.93 -4.91 -0.62
N TRP A 23 -14.67 -3.71 -1.15
CA TRP A 23 -15.54 -2.56 -1.07
C TRP A 23 -15.40 -1.70 -2.34
N SER A 24 -16.51 -1.35 -2.99
CA SER A 24 -16.52 -0.56 -4.22
C SER A 24 -16.74 0.93 -3.96
N HIS A 25 -17.91 1.27 -3.44
CA HIS A 25 -18.45 2.60 -3.20
C HIS A 25 -19.73 2.47 -2.36
N GLU A 26 -20.24 3.57 -1.83
CA GLU A 26 -21.60 3.65 -1.30
C GLU A 26 -22.55 4.31 -2.32
N THR A 27 -23.86 4.08 -2.19
CA THR A 27 -24.90 4.65 -3.08
C THR A 27 -25.47 5.98 -2.59
N HIS A 28 -25.02 6.43 -1.43
CA HIS A 28 -25.44 7.65 -0.75
C HIS A 28 -24.32 8.11 0.18
N LYS A 29 -24.35 9.38 0.62
CA LYS A 29 -23.39 9.87 1.62
C LYS A 29 -23.64 9.17 2.96
N VAL A 30 -22.62 8.47 3.46
CA VAL A 30 -22.59 7.88 4.80
C VAL A 30 -21.64 8.65 5.71
N ASN A 31 -21.82 8.54 7.02
CA ASN A 31 -20.82 9.03 7.98
C ASN A 31 -19.55 8.18 7.87
N ILE A 32 -18.38 8.83 7.86
CA ILE A 32 -17.10 8.12 7.67
C ILE A 32 -16.79 7.14 8.81
N ASN A 33 -17.14 7.47 10.06
CA ASN A 33 -16.86 6.59 11.20
C ASN A 33 -17.67 5.29 11.11
N ASP A 34 -18.91 5.38 10.64
CA ASP A 34 -19.76 4.22 10.42
C ASP A 34 -19.25 3.37 9.25
N LEU A 35 -18.82 4.01 8.15
CA LEU A 35 -18.19 3.30 7.02
C LEU A 35 -16.94 2.52 7.45
N MET A 36 -16.03 3.17 8.18
CA MET A 36 -14.77 2.54 8.62
C MET A 36 -15.02 1.37 9.59
N LYS A 37 -15.99 1.48 10.49
CA LYS A 37 -16.39 0.40 11.40
C LYS A 37 -17.06 -0.76 10.66
N GLN A 38 -17.98 -0.49 9.73
CA GLN A 38 -18.81 -1.51 9.08
C GLN A 38 -18.11 -2.23 7.93
N LYS A 39 -17.21 -1.56 7.21
CA LYS A 39 -16.60 -2.09 5.98
C LYS A 39 -15.12 -2.38 6.11
N PHE A 40 -14.38 -1.64 6.93
CA PHE A 40 -12.91 -1.73 6.99
C PHE A 40 -12.41 -2.42 8.28
N GLU A 41 -13.32 -2.85 9.17
CA GLU A 41 -12.99 -3.49 10.47
C GLU A 41 -11.91 -2.73 11.26
N TYR A 42 -11.99 -1.39 11.23
CA TYR A 42 -10.93 -0.51 11.68
C TYR A 42 -10.55 -0.72 13.16
N THR A 43 -9.27 -1.04 13.38
CA THR A 43 -8.59 -0.94 14.67
C THR A 43 -7.77 0.34 14.73
N ASP A 44 -8.05 1.21 15.71
CA ASP A 44 -7.23 2.39 15.97
C ASP A 44 -5.85 1.96 16.49
N HIS A 45 -4.86 2.11 15.61
CA HIS A 45 -3.54 1.54 15.83
C HIS A 45 -2.52 2.49 16.47
N SER A 46 -2.83 3.78 16.66
CA SER A 46 -1.88 4.70 17.30
C SER A 46 -2.41 6.05 17.80
N GLY A 47 -3.64 6.46 17.47
CA GLY A 47 -4.10 7.83 17.71
C GLY A 47 -3.26 8.92 17.01
N GLN A 48 -2.39 8.57 16.05
CA GLN A 48 -1.55 9.55 15.33
C GLN A 48 -2.21 10.11 14.06
N PHE A 49 -3.18 9.43 13.47
CA PHE A 49 -3.98 9.96 12.37
C PHE A 49 -5.44 9.98 12.83
N GLY A 50 -6.05 11.17 12.83
CA GLY A 50 -7.43 11.31 13.27
C GLY A 50 -8.37 10.64 12.28
N ILE A 51 -9.32 9.85 12.78
CA ILE A 51 -10.46 9.39 12.00
C ILE A 51 -11.71 10.12 12.49
N GLY A 52 -12.40 10.73 11.54
CA GLY A 52 -13.60 11.53 11.74
C GLY A 52 -13.73 12.57 10.63
N GLU A 53 -14.93 13.13 10.48
CA GLU A 53 -15.19 14.22 9.52
C GLU A 53 -14.39 15.50 9.83
N GLU A 54 -13.73 15.56 10.99
CA GLU A 54 -12.91 16.67 11.45
C GLU A 54 -11.43 16.61 10.99
N ASP A 55 -10.91 15.46 10.49
CA ASP A 55 -9.52 15.36 10.00
C ASP A 55 -9.48 15.15 8.47
N SER A 56 -8.79 14.12 7.99
CA SER A 56 -8.43 13.98 6.56
C SER A 56 -9.39 13.09 5.79
N LEU A 57 -10.05 12.16 6.47
CA LEU A 57 -10.80 11.06 5.87
C LEU A 57 -12.30 11.38 5.81
N SER A 58 -12.89 11.27 4.62
CA SER A 58 -14.31 11.56 4.40
C SER A 58 -14.91 10.70 3.29
N VAL A 59 -16.21 10.86 3.06
CA VAL A 59 -16.94 10.26 1.93
C VAL A 59 -17.53 11.38 1.08
N GLN A 60 -17.23 11.36 -0.22
CA GLN A 60 -17.73 12.34 -1.19
C GLN A 60 -18.26 11.66 -2.47
N GLU A 61 -19.03 12.39 -3.27
CA GLU A 61 -19.48 11.90 -4.58
C GLU A 61 -18.29 11.70 -5.55
N ASP A 62 -18.31 10.63 -6.33
CA ASP A 62 -17.38 10.39 -7.42
C ASP A 62 -17.61 11.44 -8.54
N PRO A 63 -16.61 12.27 -8.88
CA PRO A 63 -16.77 13.31 -9.91
C PRO A 63 -16.93 12.76 -11.34
N VAL A 64 -16.73 11.45 -11.55
CA VAL A 64 -16.92 10.76 -12.84
C VAL A 64 -18.19 9.91 -12.83
N ASN A 65 -18.48 9.22 -11.73
CA ASN A 65 -19.62 8.30 -11.60
C ASN A 65 -20.69 8.86 -10.65
N HIS A 66 -21.43 9.87 -11.11
CA HIS A 66 -22.51 10.51 -10.34
C HIS A 66 -23.43 9.51 -9.62
N GLY A 67 -23.76 9.82 -8.37
CA GLY A 67 -24.52 8.93 -7.48
C GLY A 67 -23.72 7.80 -6.81
N GLN A 68 -22.43 7.61 -7.14
CA GLN A 68 -21.52 6.80 -6.33
C GLN A 68 -20.76 7.68 -5.33
N TYR A 69 -20.55 7.14 -4.13
CA TYR A 69 -19.84 7.81 -3.05
C TYR A 69 -18.57 7.04 -2.71
N VAL A 70 -17.44 7.73 -2.82
CA VAL A 70 -16.09 7.15 -2.74
C VAL A 70 -15.33 7.69 -1.53
N LEU A 71 -14.32 6.95 -1.10
CA LEU A 71 -13.49 7.33 0.03
C LEU A 71 -12.56 8.47 -0.41
N SER A 72 -12.51 9.52 0.39
CA SER A 72 -11.77 10.74 0.10
C SER A 72 -10.79 11.04 1.21
N VAL A 73 -9.54 11.31 0.82
CA VAL A 73 -8.51 11.80 1.72
C VAL A 73 -8.13 13.21 1.29
N PHE A 74 -8.42 14.20 2.14
CA PHE A 74 -8.02 15.59 1.97
C PHE A 74 -6.66 15.83 2.63
N TYR A 75 -5.83 16.66 1.99
CA TYR A 75 -4.52 17.04 2.49
C TYR A 75 -4.36 18.57 2.46
N ARG A 76 -4.15 19.17 3.63
CA ARG A 76 -3.88 20.60 3.78
C ARG A 76 -2.47 20.92 3.29
N GLN A 77 -2.34 22.07 2.63
CA GLN A 77 -1.06 22.57 2.16
C GLN A 77 -0.04 22.67 3.31
N GLY A 78 1.16 22.12 3.08
CA GLY A 78 2.27 22.19 4.02
C GLY A 78 2.24 21.24 5.22
N THR A 79 1.32 20.26 5.29
CA THR A 79 1.25 19.34 6.44
C THR A 79 1.97 18.01 6.17
N PHE A 80 2.57 17.42 7.20
CA PHE A 80 3.42 16.24 7.06
C PHE A 80 3.46 15.31 8.29
N THR A 81 4.24 14.22 8.25
CA THR A 81 4.44 13.37 9.43
C THR A 81 5.07 14.17 10.56
N HIS A 82 4.42 14.10 11.73
CA HIS A 82 4.78 14.74 13.00
C HIS A 82 4.78 16.27 13.09
N HIS A 83 4.84 17.03 11.99
CA HIS A 83 4.84 18.50 12.03
C HIS A 83 3.98 19.16 10.93
N ASP A 84 3.65 20.43 11.15
CA ASP A 84 3.26 21.36 10.09
C ASP A 84 4.48 22.12 9.52
N HIS A 85 4.27 22.90 8.47
CA HIS A 85 5.30 23.73 7.83
C HIS A 85 6.01 24.70 8.80
N ASP A 86 5.36 25.06 9.91
CA ASP A 86 5.86 26.03 10.88
C ASP A 86 6.64 25.36 12.02
N GLY A 87 6.84 24.04 11.94
CA GLY A 87 7.58 23.25 12.93
C GLY A 87 6.82 23.03 14.24
N ASN A 88 5.55 23.45 14.31
CA ASN A 88 4.74 23.26 15.50
C ASN A 88 4.28 21.80 15.61
N ASN A 89 4.08 21.35 16.84
CA ASN A 89 3.29 20.16 17.08
C ASN A 89 1.85 20.49 16.68
N CYS A 90 1.47 19.97 15.52
CA CYS A 90 0.23 20.34 14.85
C CYS A 90 -0.99 20.05 15.76
N PRO A 91 -1.81 21.06 16.10
CA PRO A 91 -2.77 20.97 17.20
C PRO A 91 -4.05 20.23 16.79
N ASN A 92 -4.13 18.94 17.19
CA ASN A 92 -5.27 18.01 17.12
C ASN A 92 -5.86 17.68 15.74
N ILE A 93 -5.87 18.61 14.78
CA ILE A 93 -6.40 18.43 13.43
C ILE A 93 -5.36 18.94 12.43
N CYS A 94 -4.83 18.03 11.62
CA CYS A 94 -3.73 18.33 10.72
C CYS A 94 -4.09 18.22 9.24
N HIS A 95 -5.19 17.54 8.89
CA HIS A 95 -5.55 17.25 7.51
C HIS A 95 -4.33 16.74 6.72
N ARG A 96 -3.58 15.78 7.29
CA ARG A 96 -2.27 15.35 6.77
C ARG A 96 -2.31 14.05 5.95
N GLY A 97 -3.50 13.50 5.79
CA GLY A 97 -3.75 12.18 5.20
C GLY A 97 -4.35 11.20 6.20
N ALA A 98 -4.57 9.97 5.75
CA ALA A 98 -5.22 8.93 6.53
C ALA A 98 -4.39 7.64 6.54
N GLU A 99 -4.48 6.92 7.65
CA GLU A 99 -3.87 5.61 7.82
C GLU A 99 -4.86 4.66 8.51
N PHE A 100 -5.06 3.48 7.94
CA PHE A 100 -5.89 2.43 8.51
C PHE A 100 -5.50 1.04 7.99
N TYR A 101 -5.86 0.03 8.77
CA TYR A 101 -5.70 -1.38 8.43
C TYR A 101 -7.07 -1.99 8.19
N VAL A 102 -7.22 -2.75 7.10
CA VAL A 102 -8.31 -3.71 6.92
C VAL A 102 -7.79 -5.07 7.38
N ASN A 103 -8.08 -5.42 8.63
CA ASN A 103 -7.82 -6.75 9.15
C ASN A 103 -8.99 -7.68 8.76
N GLN A 104 -8.72 -8.96 8.50
CA GLN A 104 -9.75 -9.99 8.26
C GLN A 104 -9.57 -11.21 9.18
N ASN A 105 -8.80 -11.08 10.27
CA ASN A 105 -8.35 -12.16 11.15
C ASN A 105 -7.60 -13.31 10.45
N THR A 106 -7.25 -13.14 9.17
CA THR A 106 -6.49 -14.08 8.37
C THR A 106 -5.00 -13.96 8.72
N LYS A 107 -4.54 -14.71 9.75
CA LYS A 107 -3.22 -14.68 10.47
C LYS A 107 -1.94 -14.48 9.65
N SER A 108 -1.40 -13.26 9.57
CA SER A 108 -0.46 -12.92 8.49
C SER A 108 0.11 -11.42 8.51
N THR A 109 0.53 -10.70 7.40
CA THR A 109 0.85 -9.20 7.21
C THR A 109 0.93 -8.65 5.71
N SER A 110 -0.01 -7.86 5.11
CA SER A 110 0.12 -7.26 3.70
C SER A 110 0.19 -5.74 3.66
N ILE A 111 1.00 -5.18 2.76
CA ILE A 111 1.33 -3.75 2.78
C ILE A 111 1.26 -3.11 1.38
N ILE A 112 0.25 -2.26 1.14
CA ILE A 112 0.35 -1.19 0.12
C ILE A 112 0.63 0.12 0.89
N VAL A 113 1.89 0.56 0.95
CA VAL A 113 2.17 1.92 1.40
C VAL A 113 2.10 2.87 0.20
N LEU A 114 1.23 3.87 0.27
CA LEU A 114 1.24 5.03 -0.62
C LEU A 114 1.87 6.22 0.16
N ASP A 115 3.11 6.04 0.62
CA ASP A 115 3.89 7.04 1.38
C ASP A 115 4.19 8.25 0.49
N GLY A 116 3.91 9.47 1.00
CA GLY A 116 4.05 10.76 0.33
C GLY A 116 5.20 11.69 0.74
N ARG A 117 6.23 11.31 1.55
CA ARG A 117 7.13 12.34 2.17
C ARG A 117 7.77 13.39 1.26
N ARG A 118 7.52 14.66 1.57
CA ARG A 118 8.09 15.85 0.90
C ARG A 118 9.52 16.17 1.36
N TRP A 119 10.45 16.26 0.39
CA TRP A 119 11.30 17.46 0.28
C TRP A 119 11.03 18.03 -1.13
N LYS A 120 10.35 19.18 -1.18
CA LYS A 120 9.79 19.87 -2.37
C LYS A 120 8.71 19.20 -3.27
N THR A 121 8.37 17.91 -3.21
CA THR A 121 7.11 17.36 -3.83
C THR A 121 6.50 16.20 -3.03
N PRO A 122 5.16 16.01 -3.00
CA PRO A 122 4.50 14.91 -2.29
C PRO A 122 4.64 13.60 -3.07
N ARG A 123 5.16 12.51 -2.47
CA ARG A 123 5.55 11.29 -3.21
C ARG A 123 4.35 10.49 -3.74
N TRP A 124 4.40 9.85 -4.91
CA TRP A 124 4.64 10.48 -6.22
C TRP A 124 5.94 11.32 -6.31
N ARG A 125 7.14 10.71 -6.47
CA ARG A 125 8.38 11.52 -6.62
C ARG A 125 8.21 12.53 -7.77
N CYS A 126 9.02 13.59 -7.76
CA CYS A 126 8.96 14.72 -8.69
C CYS A 126 8.39 14.37 -10.08
N GLY A 127 7.23 14.92 -10.42
CA GLY A 127 6.56 14.65 -11.71
C GLY A 127 5.57 13.48 -11.71
N GLY A 128 5.19 12.92 -10.55
CA GLY A 128 4.15 11.89 -10.45
C GLY A 128 4.67 10.45 -10.32
N GLN A 129 5.97 10.27 -10.12
CA GLN A 129 6.66 8.99 -10.13
C GLN A 129 6.25 8.08 -8.97
N GLY A 130 5.65 6.93 -9.28
CA GLY A 130 5.32 5.94 -8.25
C GLY A 130 6.48 5.02 -7.90
N GLU A 131 6.40 4.38 -6.73
CA GLU A 131 7.31 3.33 -6.28
C GLU A 131 6.54 2.34 -5.41
N VAL A 132 7.00 1.09 -5.30
CA VAL A 132 6.59 0.22 -4.19
C VAL A 132 7.48 0.55 -3.01
N TYR A 133 6.91 1.03 -1.92
CA TYR A 133 7.63 1.27 -0.67
C TYR A 133 7.33 0.16 0.33
N ALA A 134 8.36 -0.52 0.82
CA ALA A 134 8.21 -1.72 1.65
C ALA A 134 9.23 -1.75 2.81
N TYR A 135 8.74 -2.00 4.03
CA TYR A 135 9.60 -2.41 5.14
C TYR A 135 9.92 -3.90 4.97
N MET A 136 11.21 -4.25 5.00
CA MET A 136 11.70 -5.62 4.82
C MET A 136 12.71 -5.97 5.92
N THR A 137 12.90 -7.27 6.20
CA THR A 137 13.96 -7.69 7.14
C THR A 137 15.35 -7.32 6.58
N HIS A 138 16.33 -7.07 7.46
CA HIS A 138 17.73 -6.91 7.05
C HIS A 138 18.38 -8.24 6.65
N ASP A 139 17.79 -9.39 7.03
CA ASP A 139 18.29 -10.75 6.74
C ASP A 139 18.03 -11.21 5.29
N GLN A 140 18.01 -10.30 4.31
CA GLN A 140 17.57 -10.60 2.94
C GLN A 140 18.30 -11.74 2.25
N LYS A 141 19.56 -11.99 2.63
CA LYS A 141 20.36 -13.09 2.12
C LYS A 141 21.34 -13.57 3.20
N ALA A 142 21.36 -14.88 3.44
CA ALA A 142 22.23 -15.49 4.44
C ALA A 142 23.72 -15.21 4.16
N GLY A 143 24.47 -14.81 5.19
CA GLY A 143 25.91 -14.55 5.10
C GLY A 143 26.30 -13.24 4.41
N THR A 144 25.35 -12.37 4.05
CA THR A 144 25.62 -11.01 3.55
C THR A 144 24.90 -9.99 4.40
N ASP A 145 25.54 -8.86 4.69
CA ASP A 145 24.86 -7.72 5.29
C ASP A 145 23.84 -7.09 4.32
N PHE A 146 22.92 -6.30 4.88
CA PHE A 146 21.85 -5.65 4.14
C PHE A 146 22.34 -4.68 3.04
N ASN A 147 23.45 -3.98 3.27
CA ASN A 147 24.00 -3.05 2.28
C ASN A 147 24.61 -3.82 1.10
N SER A 148 25.36 -4.89 1.37
CA SER A 148 25.87 -5.80 0.34
C SER A 148 24.74 -6.43 -0.50
N TRP A 149 23.63 -6.83 0.11
CA TRP A 149 22.44 -7.28 -0.64
C TRP A 149 21.85 -6.15 -1.48
N CYS A 150 21.65 -4.96 -0.90
CA CYS A 150 21.09 -3.80 -1.58
C CYS A 150 21.92 -3.37 -2.81
N ASP A 151 23.24 -3.30 -2.66
CA ASP A 151 24.16 -2.95 -3.75
C ASP A 151 24.14 -4.00 -4.87
N SER A 152 23.94 -5.28 -4.52
CA SER A 152 23.73 -6.35 -5.51
C SER A 152 22.42 -6.23 -6.29
N LEU A 153 21.41 -5.51 -5.77
CA LEU A 153 20.22 -5.15 -6.54
C LEU A 153 20.50 -3.97 -7.48
N LYS A 154 21.13 -2.89 -7.00
CA LYS A 154 21.43 -1.69 -7.80
C LYS A 154 22.20 -2.02 -9.09
N SER A 155 23.06 -3.04 -9.05
CA SER A 155 23.86 -3.49 -10.21
C SER A 155 23.07 -4.24 -11.30
N ARG A 156 21.83 -4.66 -11.04
CA ARG A 156 20.99 -5.38 -12.02
C ARG A 156 20.14 -4.35 -12.78
N GLU A 157 20.13 -4.42 -14.13
CA GLU A 157 19.40 -3.44 -14.97
C GLU A 157 17.92 -3.32 -14.62
N ILE A 158 17.29 -4.45 -14.29
CA ILE A 158 15.87 -4.58 -13.89
C ILE A 158 15.58 -3.85 -12.57
N PHE A 159 16.60 -3.58 -11.75
CA PHE A 159 16.49 -3.01 -10.40
C PHE A 159 17.29 -1.72 -10.21
N HIS A 160 17.64 -1.00 -11.29
CA HIS A 160 18.33 0.30 -11.26
C HIS A 160 17.61 1.42 -10.47
N LYS A 161 16.44 1.14 -9.88
CA LYS A 161 15.63 2.07 -9.11
C LYS A 161 15.19 1.48 -7.76
N VAL A 162 16.10 0.77 -7.09
CA VAL A 162 15.95 0.34 -5.70
C VAL A 162 16.73 1.29 -4.78
N GLY A 163 16.01 2.02 -3.94
CA GLY A 163 16.56 2.85 -2.88
C GLY A 163 16.35 2.19 -1.53
N CYS A 164 17.39 1.62 -0.94
CA CYS A 164 17.36 1.06 0.41
C CYS A 164 17.69 2.14 1.45
N SER A 165 17.14 1.96 2.65
CA SER A 165 17.50 2.65 3.88
C SER A 165 17.64 1.60 4.97
N ASP A 166 18.51 1.82 5.93
CA ASP A 166 18.70 1.00 7.14
C ASP A 166 17.80 1.45 8.30
N HIS A 167 17.07 2.56 8.12
CA HIS A 167 16.18 3.17 9.12
C HIS A 167 14.75 3.44 8.58
N ASP A 168 14.58 3.45 7.26
CA ASP A 168 13.28 3.59 6.57
C ASP A 168 12.97 2.33 5.74
N GLY A 169 11.81 2.32 5.09
CA GLY A 169 11.46 1.33 4.08
C GLY A 169 12.24 1.50 2.78
N ILE A 170 12.25 0.43 1.99
CA ILE A 170 12.94 0.33 0.69
C ILE A 170 11.97 0.80 -0.38
N GLY A 171 12.39 1.77 -1.20
CA GLY A 171 11.69 2.16 -2.42
C GLY A 171 12.13 1.28 -3.59
N ILE A 172 11.17 0.70 -4.31
CA ILE A 172 11.40 -0.23 -5.43
C ILE A 172 10.70 0.30 -6.67
N GLY A 173 11.42 0.37 -7.80
CA GLY A 173 10.87 0.75 -9.09
C GLY A 173 10.51 2.22 -9.20
N THR A 174 11.23 3.09 -8.49
CA THR A 174 10.94 4.53 -8.40
C THR A 174 10.84 5.24 -9.75
N GLY A 175 9.66 5.70 -10.13
CA GLY A 175 9.42 6.32 -11.43
C GLY A 175 9.57 5.36 -12.62
N VAL A 176 9.33 4.06 -12.41
CA VAL A 176 9.00 3.14 -13.52
C VAL A 176 7.61 3.52 -14.05
N PHE A 177 6.63 3.63 -13.14
CA PHE A 177 5.30 4.16 -13.45
C PHE A 177 5.14 5.60 -12.97
N HIS A 178 4.22 6.33 -13.60
CA HIS A 178 3.82 7.67 -13.20
C HIS A 178 2.31 7.73 -13.05
N PHE A 179 1.85 8.21 -11.90
CA PHE A 179 0.46 8.54 -11.71
C PHE A 179 0.13 9.89 -12.38
N GLN A 180 -1.13 10.09 -12.76
CA GLN A 180 -1.58 11.26 -13.52
C GLN A 180 -2.71 11.97 -12.77
N SER A 181 -2.58 13.29 -12.58
CA SER A 181 -3.60 14.08 -11.87
C SER A 181 -4.94 14.05 -12.62
N GLY A 182 -6.05 14.01 -11.87
CA GLY A 182 -7.40 13.97 -12.40
C GLY A 182 -7.79 12.66 -13.11
N LYS A 183 -7.03 11.57 -12.96
CA LYS A 183 -7.34 10.26 -13.56
C LYS A 183 -7.44 9.15 -12.53
N TRP A 184 -8.47 8.31 -12.70
CA TRP A 184 -8.55 7.01 -12.04
C TRP A 184 -7.41 6.09 -12.53
N ILE A 185 -6.76 5.40 -11.59
CA ILE A 185 -5.68 4.46 -11.84
C ILE A 185 -5.96 3.17 -11.09
N LYS A 186 -5.91 2.04 -11.80
CA LYS A 186 -6.08 0.72 -11.20
C LYS A 186 -4.73 0.21 -10.70
N LEU A 187 -4.57 0.11 -9.38
CA LEU A 187 -3.42 -0.54 -8.76
C LEU A 187 -3.75 -1.99 -8.40
N THR A 188 -2.89 -2.91 -8.83
CA THR A 188 -2.88 -4.29 -8.32
C THR A 188 -1.50 -4.61 -7.76
N GLN A 189 -1.43 -5.07 -6.51
CA GLN A 189 -0.18 -5.50 -5.88
C GLN A 189 -0.30 -6.97 -5.46
N ARG A 190 0.72 -7.76 -5.77
CA ARG A 190 0.86 -9.13 -5.27
C ARG A 190 2.15 -9.23 -4.47
N VAL A 191 2.08 -9.93 -3.34
CA VAL A 191 3.05 -9.75 -2.26
C VAL A 191 4.43 -10.36 -2.56
N TYR A 192 4.55 -11.23 -3.56
CA TYR A 192 5.81 -11.55 -4.22
C TYR A 192 6.30 -10.37 -5.11
N VAL A 193 6.39 -9.20 -4.46
CA VAL A 193 6.59 -7.82 -4.96
C VAL A 193 6.46 -7.71 -6.47
N THR A 194 5.22 -7.82 -6.91
CA THR A 194 4.82 -7.49 -8.27
C THR A 194 3.72 -6.44 -8.21
N LEU A 195 3.90 -5.34 -8.94
CA LEU A 195 2.94 -4.24 -9.04
C LEU A 195 2.48 -4.12 -10.49
N TRP A 196 1.17 -4.05 -10.68
CA TRP A 196 0.54 -3.70 -11.94
C TRP A 196 -0.18 -2.36 -11.83
N VAL A 197 -0.05 -1.54 -12.87
CA VAL A 197 -0.73 -0.26 -13.02
C VAL A 197 -1.55 -0.32 -14.29
N ASN A 198 -2.87 -0.11 -14.18
CA ASN A 198 -3.81 -0.27 -15.30
C ASN A 198 -3.65 -1.61 -16.04
N ASP A 199 -3.48 -2.69 -15.26
CA ASP A 199 -3.27 -4.08 -15.71
C ASP A 199 -1.95 -4.38 -16.47
N HIS A 200 -1.08 -3.38 -16.65
CA HIS A 200 0.31 -3.58 -17.10
C HIS A 200 1.22 -3.87 -15.91
N ALA A 201 2.09 -4.89 -16.02
CA ALA A 201 3.08 -5.20 -14.98
C ALA A 201 4.23 -4.19 -15.05
N GLU A 202 4.36 -3.34 -14.04
CA GLU A 202 5.36 -2.27 -13.98
C GLU A 202 6.61 -2.70 -13.19
N ILE A 203 6.39 -3.43 -12.08
CA ILE A 203 7.46 -3.89 -11.19
C ILE A 203 7.28 -5.38 -10.98
N HIS A 204 8.36 -6.15 -11.12
CA HIS A 204 8.41 -7.56 -10.77
C HIS A 204 9.76 -7.84 -10.09
N MET A 205 9.75 -8.05 -8.78
CA MET A 205 10.93 -8.40 -8.00
C MET A 205 10.77 -9.79 -7.37
N ILE A 206 11.64 -10.68 -7.83
CA ILE A 206 11.86 -12.01 -7.24
C ILE A 206 13.02 -11.95 -6.23
N ASP A 207 13.22 -13.04 -5.49
CA ASP A 207 14.33 -13.22 -4.53
C ASP A 207 14.36 -12.23 -3.34
N ILE A 208 13.18 -11.83 -2.84
CA ILE A 208 13.03 -11.04 -1.59
C ILE A 208 12.68 -11.97 -0.42
N LEU A 209 13.35 -11.79 0.72
CA LEU A 209 12.92 -12.38 1.99
C LEU A 209 11.91 -11.45 2.68
N ILE A 210 10.62 -11.79 2.60
CA ILE A 210 9.54 -11.00 3.22
C ILE A 210 9.42 -11.31 4.72
N ARG A 211 9.75 -12.54 5.14
CA ARG A 211 9.66 -13.02 6.53
C ARG A 211 10.76 -14.03 6.83
N ILE A 212 11.33 -13.96 8.04
CA ILE A 212 12.29 -14.93 8.58
C ILE A 212 11.61 -16.11 9.30
N GLN A 213 10.40 -15.94 9.83
CA GLN A 213 9.67 -16.97 10.56
C GLN A 213 8.38 -17.39 9.82
N PHE A 214 8.07 -18.69 9.84
CA PHE A 214 6.98 -19.29 9.05
C PHE A 214 5.55 -19.06 9.61
N ASN A 215 5.42 -18.45 10.79
CA ASN A 215 4.18 -18.17 11.51
C ASN A 215 3.58 -16.78 11.23
N PHE A 216 4.33 -15.86 10.60
CA PHE A 216 3.82 -14.60 10.01
C PHE A 216 3.46 -14.82 8.53
N GLY A 217 2.69 -13.94 7.88
CA GLY A 217 2.28 -14.10 6.46
C GLY A 217 1.77 -12.81 5.76
N ILE A 218 0.52 -12.75 5.24
CA ILE A 218 -0.20 -11.60 4.60
C ILE A 218 -1.66 -11.14 5.12
N ASP A 219 -1.86 -10.24 6.13
CA ASP A 219 -2.97 -10.22 7.15
C ASP A 219 -4.34 -9.72 6.66
N GLY A 220 -4.29 -8.92 5.61
CA GLY A 220 -5.19 -7.78 5.49
C GLY A 220 -4.57 -6.73 4.57
N LEU A 221 -5.16 -5.54 4.48
CA LEU A 221 -4.68 -4.45 3.64
C LEU A 221 -4.34 -3.24 4.52
N PHE A 222 -3.05 -2.88 4.59
CA PHE A 222 -2.65 -1.55 5.07
C PHE A 222 -2.92 -0.51 3.99
N ILE A 223 -3.62 0.56 4.35
CA ILE A 223 -3.74 1.79 3.55
C ILE A 223 -3.16 2.91 4.39
N SER A 224 -2.01 3.41 3.97
CA SER A 224 -1.40 4.61 4.54
C SER A 224 -1.10 5.56 3.41
N THR A 225 -1.63 6.77 3.53
CA THR A 225 -1.47 7.82 2.55
C THR A 225 -1.49 9.18 3.24
N PHE A 226 -0.35 9.86 3.17
CA PHE A 226 -0.04 11.06 3.93
C PHE A 226 0.85 11.95 3.04
N TYR A 227 0.84 13.27 3.25
CA TYR A 227 1.40 14.30 2.35
C TYR A 227 0.73 14.38 0.94
N ALA A 228 -0.13 15.37 0.75
CA ALA A 228 -0.45 15.91 -0.57
C ALA A 228 -0.81 17.39 -0.43
N GLU A 229 -1.05 18.09 -1.55
CA GLU A 229 -1.64 19.45 -1.55
C GLU A 229 -2.91 19.43 -2.42
N THR A 230 -3.75 18.41 -2.20
CA THR A 230 -4.91 18.02 -3.03
C THR A 230 -5.87 17.16 -2.20
N THR A 231 -6.92 16.64 -2.83
CA THR A 231 -7.68 15.46 -2.38
C THR A 231 -7.27 14.25 -3.22
N ILE A 232 -7.27 13.04 -2.63
CA ILE A 232 -7.13 11.76 -3.33
C ILE A 232 -8.41 10.92 -3.10
N LEU A 233 -8.89 10.26 -4.14
CA LEU A 233 -10.09 9.42 -4.11
C LEU A 233 -9.75 7.94 -4.26
N PHE A 234 -10.46 7.10 -3.51
CA PHE A 234 -10.29 5.65 -3.50
C PHE A 234 -11.63 4.94 -3.65
N SER A 235 -11.64 3.92 -4.50
CA SER A 235 -12.79 3.07 -4.83
C SER A 235 -12.28 1.68 -5.25
N ASN A 236 -13.15 0.68 -5.20
CA ASN A 236 -12.86 -0.68 -5.66
C ASN A 236 -11.66 -1.33 -4.96
N PHE A 237 -11.61 -1.19 -3.63
CA PHE A 237 -10.73 -2.00 -2.79
C PHE A 237 -11.14 -3.47 -2.89
N ARG A 238 -10.14 -4.34 -3.00
CA ARG A 238 -10.31 -5.80 -3.09
C ARG A 238 -9.08 -6.48 -2.54
N LEU A 239 -9.29 -7.39 -1.61
CA LEU A 239 -8.31 -8.32 -1.05
C LEU A 239 -8.77 -9.73 -1.45
N SER A 240 -7.94 -10.44 -2.22
CA SER A 240 -8.26 -11.77 -2.72
C SER A 240 -7.10 -12.73 -2.51
N THR A 241 -7.30 -14.01 -2.80
CA THR A 241 -6.23 -15.00 -2.92
C THR A 241 -5.92 -15.31 -4.38
N ASP A 242 -4.67 -15.63 -4.68
CA ASP A 242 -4.22 -16.22 -5.94
C ASP A 242 -4.45 -17.73 -5.85
N ALA A 243 -4.86 -18.31 -6.97
CA ALA A 243 -4.64 -19.73 -7.20
C ALA A 243 -3.14 -20.05 -6.96
N PRO A 244 -2.78 -21.02 -6.08
CA PRO A 244 -1.39 -21.36 -5.81
C PRO A 244 -0.70 -21.83 -7.09
N GLN A 245 0.06 -20.94 -7.73
CA GLN A 245 0.86 -21.33 -8.88
C GLN A 245 1.97 -22.29 -8.44
N LEU A 246 2.14 -23.40 -9.17
CA LEU A 246 3.27 -24.31 -9.04
C LEU A 246 4.57 -23.62 -9.49
N VAL A 247 5.03 -22.68 -8.66
CA VAL A 247 6.42 -22.24 -8.68
C VAL A 247 7.23 -23.47 -8.30
N GLN A 248 7.97 -24.02 -9.27
CA GLN A 248 9.03 -24.97 -8.97
C GLN A 248 10.08 -24.23 -8.15
N SER A 249 9.94 -24.25 -6.83
CA SER A 249 11.00 -23.85 -5.93
C SER A 249 12.14 -24.85 -6.10
N GLN A 250 13.10 -24.53 -6.97
CA GLN A 250 14.45 -24.99 -6.73
C GLN A 250 14.83 -24.47 -5.35
N LEU A 251 15.01 -25.40 -4.41
CA LEU A 251 15.65 -25.10 -3.13
C LEU A 251 17.08 -24.68 -3.48
N VAL A 252 17.31 -23.37 -3.54
CA VAL A 252 18.65 -22.81 -3.49
C VAL A 252 19.15 -23.09 -2.08
N GLY A 253 20.07 -24.06 -1.98
CA GLY A 253 20.73 -24.46 -0.74
C GLY A 253 21.81 -23.49 -0.30
#